data_AF-A0A7X7BJV4-F1
#
_entry.id   AF-A0A7X7BJV4-F1
#
_cell.length_a   1.000
_cell.length_b   1.000
_cell.length_c   1.000
_cell.angle_alpha   90.00
_cell.angle_beta   90.00
_cell.angle_gamma   90.00
#
_symmetry.space_group_name_H-M   'P 1'
#
loop_
_entity.id
_entity.type
_entity.pdbx_description
1 polymer ?
#
loop_
_entity_poly.entity_id
_entity_poly.type
_entity_poly.pdbx_seq_one_letter_code
_entity_poly.pdbx_strand_id
1 'polypeptide(L)'
;VKLGLAKILLHEPDLLLLDEPTNDLDLETIIFLENFILNEERPLLFVSHDEKLLENASNGIIHLSLIHKKRKPTHEVVKMNYRDYKEFRKLALDSQEMIARKQRADYKKKMERFRQIYSRVEAAQDQAVRNPSTGRLLKKKIHALKSIERRLEKEKAEFLEIPEREEAIDLFFEEDVLIPKGKVVLDFYLAPLKINERILAQEVKLYVQGDAKIAIIGKNGCGKSTLLKCIYDDLKNREDISVGYMSQKYEELFISNDSALHYVMKTSGVYDEARIRKIMGALQFTREEMENKTSQLSGGQKVKLLFLKMVLSKNNVLLLDEPTRNLSPLNAPVIHNLLLNYKGCVICITHDRKFLEEVFDEVYELTEKGLIKLI
;
A
#
# COMPACT_ATOMS: atom_id res chain seq x y z
N VAL A 1 -20.83 8.33 13.86
CA VAL A 1 -21.53 7.36 12.98
C VAL A 1 -22.93 6.98 13.49
N LYS A 2 -23.10 6.38 14.69
CA LYS A 2 -24.43 5.95 15.19
C LYS A 2 -25.54 7.03 15.08
N LEU A 3 -25.28 8.26 15.56
CA LEU A 3 -26.22 9.39 15.43
C LEU A 3 -26.46 9.80 13.97
N GLY A 4 -25.44 9.69 13.11
CA GLY A 4 -25.56 10.02 11.69
C GLY A 4 -26.47 9.03 10.96
N LEU A 5 -26.27 7.73 11.19
CA LEU A 5 -27.16 6.68 10.68
C LEU A 5 -28.59 6.87 11.17
N ALA A 6 -28.78 7.12 12.47
CA ALA A 6 -30.11 7.38 13.03
C ALA A 6 -30.79 8.57 12.32
N LYS A 7 -30.06 9.66 12.08
CA LYS A 7 -30.58 10.82 11.35
C LYS A 7 -30.99 10.48 9.91
N ILE A 8 -30.17 9.69 9.20
CA ILE A 8 -30.49 9.27 7.82
C ILE A 8 -31.76 8.41 7.81
N LEU A 9 -31.88 7.45 8.73
CA LEU A 9 -33.02 6.54 8.81
C LEU A 9 -34.34 7.25 9.13
N LEU A 10 -34.30 8.35 9.91
CA LEU A 10 -35.49 9.17 10.20
C LEU A 10 -36.11 9.80 8.95
N HIS A 11 -35.37 9.89 7.84
CA HIS A 11 -35.90 10.38 6.57
C HIS A 11 -36.53 9.27 5.71
N GLU A 12 -36.59 8.04 6.21
CA GLU A 12 -37.15 6.88 5.50
C GLU A 12 -36.63 6.72 4.06
N PRO A 13 -35.31 6.73 3.82
CA PRO A 13 -34.76 6.68 2.45
C PRO A 13 -35.02 5.34 1.77
N ASP A 14 -35.25 5.36 0.46
CA ASP A 14 -35.34 4.14 -0.37
C ASP A 14 -33.97 3.52 -0.69
N LEU A 15 -32.89 4.30 -0.60
CA LEU A 15 -31.51 3.91 -0.91
C LEU A 15 -30.56 4.59 0.07
N LEU A 16 -29.64 3.81 0.64
CA LEU A 16 -28.58 4.32 1.51
C LEU A 16 -27.28 4.46 0.73
N LEU A 17 -26.65 5.64 0.84
CA LEU A 17 -25.33 5.92 0.28
C LEU A 17 -24.38 6.23 1.44
N LEU A 18 -23.37 5.39 1.64
CA LEU A 18 -22.39 5.54 2.72
C LEU A 18 -20.98 5.70 2.14
N ASP A 19 -20.37 6.86 2.31
CA ASP A 19 -19.01 7.13 1.86
C ASP A 19 -18.04 6.98 3.04
N GLU A 20 -17.15 5.98 2.98
CA GLU A 20 -16.16 5.60 3.99
C GLU A 20 -16.69 5.61 5.45
N PRO A 21 -17.77 4.84 5.75
CA PRO A 21 -18.42 4.89 7.05
C PRO A 21 -17.58 4.29 8.19
N THR A 22 -16.48 3.60 7.87
CA THR A 22 -15.56 2.95 8.81
C THR A 22 -14.45 3.87 9.32
N ASN A 23 -14.25 5.03 8.70
CA ASN A 23 -13.15 5.92 9.06
C ASN A 23 -13.25 6.40 10.51
N ASP A 24 -12.11 6.36 11.20
CA ASP A 24 -11.96 6.82 12.58
C ASP A 24 -12.93 6.15 13.56
N LEU A 25 -13.37 4.92 13.27
CA LEU A 25 -14.19 4.12 14.17
C LEU A 25 -13.36 3.17 15.01
N ASP A 26 -13.75 3.02 16.27
CA ASP A 26 -13.28 1.91 17.09
C ASP A 26 -13.90 0.59 16.62
N LEU A 27 -13.25 -0.51 17.01
CA LEU A 27 -13.63 -1.86 16.61
C LEU A 27 -15.09 -2.20 16.97
N GLU A 28 -15.58 -1.78 18.13
CA GLU A 28 -16.98 -1.98 18.55
C GLU A 28 -17.95 -1.30 17.59
N THR A 29 -17.65 -0.06 17.17
CA THR A 29 -18.49 0.69 16.25
C THR A 29 -18.42 0.15 14.82
N ILE A 30 -17.26 -0.38 14.39
CA ILE A 30 -17.13 -1.09 13.10
C ILE A 30 -18.03 -2.33 13.10
N ILE A 31 -17.98 -3.15 14.15
CA ILE A 31 -18.83 -4.35 14.27
C ILE A 31 -20.32 -3.98 14.28
N PHE A 32 -20.68 -2.90 14.98
CA PHE A 32 -22.05 -2.37 14.94
C PHE A 32 -22.47 -1.98 13.52
N LEU A 33 -21.62 -1.25 12.80
CA LEU A 33 -21.91 -0.80 11.44
C LEU A 33 -22.04 -1.98 10.47
N GLU A 34 -21.18 -2.98 10.60
CA GLU A 34 -21.27 -4.21 9.80
C GLU A 34 -22.60 -4.93 10.03
N ASN A 35 -22.99 -5.12 11.29
CA ASN A 35 -24.28 -5.70 11.64
C ASN A 35 -25.45 -4.85 11.13
N PHE A 36 -25.33 -3.52 11.15
CA PHE A 36 -26.33 -2.63 10.58
C PHE A 36 -26.49 -2.87 9.07
N ILE A 37 -25.38 -2.89 8.32
CA ILE A 37 -25.40 -3.11 6.87
C ILE A 37 -25.96 -4.50 6.52
N LEU A 38 -25.59 -5.54 7.28
CA LEU A 38 -26.06 -6.91 7.06
C LEU A 38 -27.57 -7.10 7.29
N ASN A 39 -28.16 -6.31 8.18
CA ASN A 39 -29.58 -6.39 8.52
C ASN A 39 -30.44 -5.34 7.80
N GLU A 40 -29.84 -4.52 6.93
CA GLU A 40 -30.56 -3.52 6.17
C GLU A 40 -31.29 -4.18 4.99
N GLU A 41 -32.61 -3.98 4.93
CA GLU A 41 -33.44 -4.55 3.86
C GLU A 41 -33.44 -3.70 2.60
N ARG A 42 -33.08 -2.42 2.74
CA ARG A 42 -33.05 -1.45 1.64
C ARG A 42 -31.78 -1.59 0.81
N PRO A 43 -31.81 -1.25 -0.49
CA PRO A 43 -30.59 -1.08 -1.27
C PRO A 43 -29.60 -0.15 -0.57
N LEU A 44 -28.34 -0.58 -0.50
CA LEU A 44 -27.25 0.15 0.14
C LEU A 44 -26.03 0.11 -0.77
N LEU A 45 -25.51 1.29 -1.11
CA LEU A 45 -24.24 1.46 -1.79
C LEU A 45 -23.26 2.10 -0.82
N PHE A 46 -22.11 1.46 -0.61
CA PHE A 46 -21.09 1.99 0.26
C PHE A 46 -19.70 1.89 -0.33
N VAL A 47 -18.83 2.82 0.08
CA VAL A 47 -17.40 2.82 -0.21
C VAL A 47 -16.69 2.56 1.11
N SER A 48 -15.75 1.63 1.14
CA SER A 48 -14.96 1.35 2.34
C SER A 48 -13.56 0.86 1.98
N HIS A 49 -12.59 1.28 2.78
CA HIS A 49 -11.25 0.72 2.80
C HIS A 49 -11.10 -0.51 3.72
N ASP A 50 -12.09 -0.86 4.55
CA ASP A 50 -12.06 -2.04 5.42
C ASP A 50 -12.36 -3.31 4.61
N GLU A 51 -11.31 -4.09 4.32
CA GLU A 51 -11.43 -5.35 3.58
C GLU A 51 -12.39 -6.34 4.24
N LYS A 52 -12.43 -6.40 5.59
CA LYS A 52 -13.27 -7.36 6.30
C LYS A 52 -14.74 -6.95 6.20
N LEU A 53 -15.04 -5.65 6.28
CA LEU A 53 -16.38 -5.13 6.03
C LEU A 53 -16.82 -5.43 4.60
N LEU A 54 -15.97 -5.17 3.60
CA LEU A 54 -16.26 -5.49 2.21
C LEU A 54 -16.50 -6.98 2.00
N GLU A 55 -15.65 -7.85 2.56
CA GLU A 55 -15.80 -9.31 2.46
C GLU A 55 -17.10 -9.81 3.06
N ASN A 56 -17.51 -9.27 4.20
CA ASN A 56 -18.66 -9.77 4.95
C ASN A 56 -19.99 -9.18 4.45
N ALA A 57 -20.01 -7.90 4.06
CA ALA A 57 -21.26 -7.18 3.79
C ALA A 57 -21.57 -6.96 2.30
N SER A 58 -20.59 -7.04 1.39
CA SER A 58 -20.84 -6.79 -0.03
C SER A 58 -21.39 -8.02 -0.77
N ASN A 59 -22.37 -7.80 -1.65
CA ASN A 59 -22.94 -8.82 -2.55
C ASN A 59 -22.86 -8.41 -4.04
N GLY A 60 -22.27 -7.25 -4.32
CA GLY A 60 -21.95 -6.74 -5.64
C GLY A 60 -20.85 -5.69 -5.52
N ILE A 61 -19.97 -5.62 -6.53
CA ILE A 61 -18.82 -4.72 -6.54
C ILE A 61 -18.90 -3.77 -7.73
N ILE A 62 -18.72 -2.49 -7.45
CA ILE A 62 -18.46 -1.45 -8.45
C ILE A 62 -16.99 -1.06 -8.28
N HIS A 63 -16.14 -1.48 -9.22
CA HIS A 63 -14.72 -1.14 -9.19
C HIS A 63 -14.44 -0.01 -10.16
N LEU A 64 -13.99 1.13 -9.63
CA LEU A 64 -13.49 2.27 -10.40
C LEU A 64 -11.96 2.21 -10.49
N SER A 65 -11.40 2.27 -11.69
CA SER A 65 -9.94 2.23 -11.88
C SER A 65 -9.46 3.15 -13.00
N LEU A 66 -8.20 3.59 -12.90
CA LEU A 66 -7.55 4.40 -13.94
C LEU A 66 -6.58 3.51 -14.72
N ILE A 67 -6.76 3.41 -16.04
CA ILE A 67 -5.84 2.71 -16.95
C ILE A 67 -4.92 3.70 -17.69
N HIS A 68 -3.91 3.18 -18.39
CA HIS A 68 -2.91 3.95 -19.16
C HIS A 68 -2.15 4.97 -18.29
N LYS A 69 -1.29 4.51 -17.37
CA LYS A 69 -0.51 5.35 -16.44
C LYS A 69 -1.39 6.26 -15.58
N LYS A 70 -2.46 5.71 -15.02
CA LYS A 70 -3.42 6.42 -14.15
C LYS A 70 -4.13 7.62 -14.81
N ARG A 71 -4.38 7.61 -16.13
CA ARG A 71 -4.96 8.77 -16.84
C ARG A 71 -6.39 8.58 -17.34
N LYS A 72 -6.80 7.34 -17.65
CA LYS A 72 -8.11 7.08 -18.26
C LYS A 72 -9.02 6.34 -17.28
N PRO A 73 -10.13 6.94 -16.82
CA PRO A 73 -11.06 6.28 -15.92
C PRO A 73 -11.83 5.16 -16.61
N THR A 74 -12.06 4.10 -15.87
CA THR A 74 -12.83 2.91 -16.26
C THR A 74 -13.60 2.38 -15.06
N HIS A 75 -14.65 1.62 -15.33
CA HIS A 75 -15.43 0.97 -14.28
C HIS A 75 -15.82 -0.44 -14.69
N GLU A 76 -16.04 -1.28 -13.68
CA GLU A 76 -16.55 -2.64 -13.81
C GLU A 76 -17.63 -2.84 -12.74
N VAL A 77 -18.75 -3.47 -13.12
CA VAL A 77 -19.82 -3.82 -12.19
C VAL A 77 -20.04 -5.32 -12.24
N VAL A 78 -19.88 -5.98 -11.10
CA VAL A 78 -20.05 -7.43 -10.98
C VAL A 78 -20.95 -7.77 -9.81
N LYS A 79 -21.74 -8.85 -9.96
CA LYS A 79 -22.64 -9.35 -8.93
C LYS A 79 -22.01 -10.56 -8.24
N MET A 80 -21.07 -10.29 -7.35
CA MET A 80 -20.40 -11.26 -6.48
C MET A 80 -19.90 -10.52 -5.23
N ASN A 81 -19.61 -11.27 -4.16
CA ASN A 81 -19.01 -10.68 -2.96
C ASN A 81 -17.56 -10.23 -3.24
N TYR A 82 -17.02 -9.41 -2.34
CA TYR A 82 -15.67 -8.87 -2.49
C TYR A 82 -14.58 -9.95 -2.52
N ARG A 83 -14.72 -11.03 -1.74
CA ARG A 83 -13.72 -12.10 -1.66
C ARG A 83 -13.54 -12.80 -3.02
N ASP A 84 -14.65 -13.25 -3.60
CA ASP A 84 -14.68 -13.90 -4.91
C ASP A 84 -14.21 -12.93 -6.00
N TYR A 85 -14.59 -11.66 -5.90
CA TYR A 85 -14.13 -10.63 -6.83
C TYR A 85 -12.61 -10.44 -6.79
N LYS A 86 -12.02 -10.38 -5.59
CA LYS A 86 -10.57 -10.22 -5.41
C LYS A 86 -9.80 -11.36 -6.07
N GLU A 87 -10.26 -12.61 -5.89
CA GLU A 87 -9.67 -13.79 -6.52
C GLU A 87 -9.86 -13.79 -8.04
N PHE A 88 -11.09 -13.56 -8.51
CA PHE A 88 -11.41 -13.48 -9.93
C PHE A 88 -10.52 -12.45 -10.65
N ARG A 89 -10.41 -11.24 -10.08
CA ARG A 89 -9.61 -10.15 -10.64
C ARG A 89 -8.12 -10.50 -10.63
N LYS A 90 -7.62 -11.11 -9.56
CA LYS A 90 -6.22 -11.57 -9.50
C LYS A 90 -5.90 -12.54 -10.62
N LEU A 91 -6.73 -13.57 -10.81
CA LEU A 91 -6.56 -14.55 -11.89
C LEU A 91 -6.65 -13.93 -13.28
N ALA A 92 -7.58 -12.99 -13.48
CA ALA A 92 -7.72 -12.27 -14.75
C ALA A 92 -6.45 -11.46 -15.08
N LEU A 93 -5.88 -10.75 -14.09
CA LEU A 93 -4.65 -9.99 -14.24
C LEU A 93 -3.43 -10.89 -14.49
N ASP A 94 -3.31 -11.99 -13.75
CA ASP A 94 -2.25 -13.00 -13.93
C ASP A 94 -2.27 -13.59 -15.36
N SER A 95 -3.46 -13.96 -15.83
CA SER A 95 -3.66 -14.48 -17.19
C SER A 95 -3.34 -13.44 -18.27
N GLN A 96 -3.87 -12.22 -18.12
CA GLN A 96 -3.60 -11.12 -19.04
C GLN A 96 -2.10 -10.84 -19.16
N GLU A 97 -1.39 -10.78 -18.03
CA GLU A 97 0.05 -10.55 -18.01
C GLU A 97 0.83 -11.68 -18.68
N MET A 98 0.48 -12.94 -18.38
CA MET A 98 1.13 -14.08 -19.00
C MET A 98 1.00 -14.02 -20.53
N ILE A 99 -0.19 -13.72 -21.04
CA ILE A 99 -0.45 -13.58 -22.49
C ILE A 99 0.34 -12.39 -23.05
N ALA A 100 0.29 -11.24 -22.39
CA ALA A 100 0.98 -10.02 -22.78
C ALA A 100 2.51 -10.19 -22.85
N ARG A 101 3.11 -10.89 -21.88
CA ARG A 101 4.54 -11.24 -21.87
C ARG A 101 4.88 -12.22 -22.98
N LYS A 102 4.05 -13.23 -23.22
CA LYS A 102 4.23 -14.22 -24.30
C LYS A 102 4.18 -13.56 -25.68
N GLN A 103 3.20 -12.71 -25.95
CA GLN A 103 3.09 -11.93 -27.21
C GLN A 103 4.36 -11.13 -27.48
N ARG A 104 4.88 -10.41 -26.46
CA ARG A 104 6.13 -9.63 -26.58
C ARG A 104 7.36 -10.51 -26.81
N ALA A 105 7.46 -11.65 -26.13
CA ALA A 105 8.57 -12.58 -26.30
C ALA A 105 8.59 -13.21 -27.71
N ASP A 106 7.42 -13.64 -28.20
CA ASP A 106 7.28 -14.21 -29.55
C ASP A 106 7.55 -13.15 -30.63
N TYR A 107 7.09 -11.93 -30.42
CA TYR A 107 7.40 -10.78 -31.27
C TYR A 107 8.89 -10.48 -31.32
N LYS A 108 9.58 -10.47 -30.17
CA LYS A 108 11.03 -10.25 -30.10
C LYS A 108 11.77 -11.29 -30.96
N LYS A 109 11.40 -12.57 -30.85
CA LYS A 109 11.98 -13.65 -31.68
C LYS A 109 11.69 -13.44 -33.17
N LYS A 110 10.47 -13.07 -33.55
CA LYS A 110 10.10 -12.76 -34.95
C LYS A 110 10.91 -11.57 -35.48
N MET A 111 11.06 -10.51 -34.70
CA MET A 111 11.82 -9.31 -35.06
C MET A 111 13.31 -9.57 -35.18
N GLU A 112 13.90 -10.39 -34.32
CA GLU A 112 15.30 -10.82 -34.44
C GLU A 112 15.54 -11.57 -35.76
N ARG A 113 14.68 -12.54 -36.09
CA ARG A 113 14.73 -13.24 -37.38
C ARG A 113 14.56 -12.29 -38.56
N PHE A 114 13.60 -11.36 -38.47
CA PHE A 114 13.39 -10.34 -39.49
C PHE A 114 14.65 -9.48 -39.71
N ARG A 115 15.26 -8.98 -38.64
CA ARG A 115 16.50 -8.17 -38.69
C ARG A 115 17.66 -8.94 -39.32
N GLN A 116 17.82 -10.23 -38.99
CA GLN A 116 18.84 -11.08 -39.61
C GLN A 116 18.63 -11.22 -41.13
N ILE A 117 17.40 -11.47 -41.57
CA ILE A 117 17.07 -11.58 -43.00
C ILE A 117 17.27 -10.23 -43.69
N TYR A 118 16.83 -9.14 -43.07
CA TYR A 118 16.98 -7.79 -43.60
C TYR A 118 18.45 -7.43 -43.83
N SER A 119 19.30 -7.61 -42.81
CA SER A 119 20.74 -7.35 -42.89
C SER A 119 21.43 -8.17 -43.98
N ARG A 120 21.05 -9.45 -44.17
CA ARG A 120 21.58 -10.28 -45.27
C ARG A 120 21.16 -9.75 -46.65
N VAL A 121 19.92 -9.28 -46.79
CA VAL A 121 19.42 -8.73 -48.06
C VAL A 121 20.07 -7.39 -48.37
N GLU A 122 20.30 -6.56 -47.36
CA GLU A 122 21.01 -5.27 -47.46
C GLU A 122 22.47 -5.47 -47.88
N ALA A 123 23.21 -6.36 -47.21
CA ALA A 123 24.58 -6.71 -47.59
C ALA A 123 24.68 -7.27 -49.03
N ALA A 124 23.69 -8.06 -49.46
CA ALA A 124 23.62 -8.57 -50.82
C ALA A 124 23.28 -7.47 -51.85
N GLN A 125 22.55 -6.43 -51.44
CA GLN A 125 22.23 -5.28 -52.30
C GLN A 125 23.48 -4.43 -52.55
N ASP A 126 24.30 -4.19 -51.52
CA ASP A 126 25.57 -3.46 -51.64
C ASP A 126 26.56 -4.15 -52.56
N GLN A 127 26.55 -5.49 -52.60
CA GLN A 127 27.38 -6.30 -53.49
C GLN A 127 26.81 -6.42 -54.93
N ALA A 128 25.51 -6.23 -55.13
CA ALA A 128 24.82 -6.50 -56.39
C ALA A 128 24.83 -5.33 -57.40
N VAL A 129 25.64 -4.28 -57.18
CA VAL A 129 25.74 -3.06 -58.01
C VAL A 129 26.12 -3.33 -59.49
N ARG A 130 26.53 -4.55 -59.85
CA ARG A 130 27.05 -4.89 -61.19
C ARG A 130 26.15 -5.77 -62.09
N ASN A 131 24.95 -6.22 -61.67
CA ASN A 131 24.09 -7.06 -62.53
C ASN A 131 22.57 -6.67 -62.51
N PRO A 132 21.94 -6.32 -63.65
CA PRO A 132 20.55 -5.84 -63.71
C PRO A 132 19.48 -6.86 -63.29
N SER A 133 19.69 -8.15 -63.54
CA SER A 133 18.72 -9.22 -63.27
C SER A 133 18.60 -9.54 -61.77
N THR A 134 19.72 -9.52 -61.04
CA THR A 134 19.77 -9.68 -59.57
C THR A 134 19.13 -8.49 -58.85
N GLY A 135 19.29 -7.27 -59.37
CA GLY A 135 18.66 -6.07 -58.81
C GLY A 135 17.13 -6.14 -58.79
N ARG A 136 16.50 -6.68 -59.85
CA ARG A 136 15.04 -6.84 -59.91
C ARG A 136 14.50 -7.84 -58.88
N LEU A 137 15.23 -8.94 -58.64
CA LEU A 137 14.88 -9.95 -57.64
C LEU A 137 15.06 -9.42 -56.21
N LEU A 138 16.13 -8.66 -55.95
CA LEU A 138 16.36 -7.99 -54.67
C LEU A 138 15.26 -6.97 -54.36
N LYS A 139 14.85 -6.16 -55.35
CA LYS A 139 13.74 -5.20 -55.19
C LYS A 139 12.43 -5.89 -54.81
N LYS A 140 12.12 -7.07 -55.39
CA LYS A 140 10.96 -7.89 -54.99
C LYS A 140 11.09 -8.39 -53.55
N LYS A 141 12.28 -8.87 -53.14
CA LYS A 141 12.53 -9.30 -51.75
C LYS A 141 12.38 -8.16 -50.74
N ILE A 142 12.89 -6.97 -51.05
CA ILE A 142 12.76 -5.78 -50.19
C ILE A 142 11.28 -5.39 -50.03
N HIS A 143 10.51 -5.40 -51.12
CA HIS A 143 9.07 -5.13 -51.05
C HIS A 143 8.33 -6.15 -50.17
N ALA A 144 8.69 -7.44 -50.27
CA ALA A 144 8.14 -8.47 -49.40
C ALA A 144 8.53 -8.25 -47.92
N LEU A 145 9.78 -7.85 -47.64
CA LEU A 145 10.22 -7.53 -46.28
C LEU A 145 9.45 -6.33 -45.69
N LYS A 146 9.24 -5.26 -46.45
CA LYS A 146 8.40 -4.12 -46.02
C LYS A 146 6.96 -4.52 -45.69
N SER A 147 6.40 -5.49 -46.43
CA SER A 147 5.08 -6.04 -46.11
C SER A 147 5.08 -6.86 -44.81
N ILE A 148 6.15 -7.61 -44.56
CA ILE A 148 6.33 -8.38 -43.33
C ILE A 148 6.48 -7.43 -42.13
N GLU A 149 7.27 -6.36 -42.28
CA GLU A 149 7.45 -5.30 -41.28
C GLU A 149 6.12 -4.68 -40.89
N ARG A 150 5.32 -4.22 -41.85
CA ARG A 150 3.97 -3.67 -41.58
C ARG A 150 3.06 -4.67 -40.87
N ARG A 151 3.14 -5.96 -41.20
CA ARG A 151 2.36 -6.99 -40.51
C ARG A 151 2.80 -7.17 -39.06
N LEU A 152 4.11 -7.15 -38.80
CA LEU A 152 4.67 -7.20 -37.45
C LEU A 152 4.28 -5.95 -36.64
N GLU A 153 4.25 -4.77 -37.26
CA GLU A 153 3.78 -3.54 -36.61
C GLU A 153 2.30 -3.60 -36.23
N LYS A 154 1.45 -4.11 -37.13
CA LYS A 154 0.02 -4.34 -36.83
C LYS A 154 -0.16 -5.35 -35.70
N GLU A 155 0.55 -6.47 -35.75
CA GLU A 155 0.53 -7.49 -34.69
C GLU A 155 0.90 -6.88 -33.34
N LYS A 156 1.93 -6.02 -33.30
CA LYS A 156 2.35 -5.29 -32.09
C LYS A 156 1.29 -4.32 -31.57
N ALA A 157 0.52 -3.68 -32.45
CA ALA A 157 -0.53 -2.75 -32.05
C ALA A 157 -1.73 -3.45 -31.38
N GLU A 158 -1.90 -4.76 -31.61
CA GLU A 158 -2.95 -5.60 -31.02
C GLU A 158 -2.50 -6.28 -29.71
N PHE A 159 -1.29 -5.99 -29.20
CA PHE A 159 -0.81 -6.60 -27.97
C PHE A 159 -1.65 -6.15 -26.78
N LEU A 160 -1.93 -7.12 -25.92
CA LEU A 160 -2.47 -6.82 -24.60
C LEU A 160 -1.46 -5.98 -23.84
N GLU A 161 -1.97 -4.94 -23.18
CA GLU A 161 -1.19 -4.20 -22.21
C GLU A 161 -0.79 -5.14 -21.07
N ILE A 162 0.46 -5.04 -20.64
CA ILE A 162 0.85 -5.66 -19.36
C ILE A 162 0.11 -4.84 -18.31
N PRO A 163 -0.75 -5.46 -17.48
CA PRO A 163 -1.48 -4.73 -16.47
C PRO A 163 -0.47 -4.03 -15.54
N GLU A 164 -0.74 -2.76 -15.23
CA GLU A 164 -0.02 -2.06 -14.17
C GLU A 164 -0.44 -2.72 -12.85
N ARG A 165 0.42 -3.57 -12.29
CA ARG A 165 0.24 -4.06 -10.93
C ARG A 165 0.64 -2.95 -9.97
N GLU A 166 -0.16 -2.77 -8.93
CA GLU A 166 0.41 -2.33 -7.66
C GLU A 166 1.29 -3.50 -7.17
N GLU A 167 2.55 -3.56 -7.64
CA GLU A 167 3.50 -4.57 -7.21
C GLU A 167 3.65 -4.51 -5.68
N ALA A 168 3.74 -5.67 -5.03
CA ALA A 168 4.08 -5.73 -3.61
C ALA A 168 5.37 -4.94 -3.42
N ILE A 169 5.32 -3.94 -2.55
CA ILE A 169 6.49 -3.11 -2.29
C ILE A 169 7.50 -4.02 -1.61
N ASP A 170 8.63 -4.23 -2.26
CA ASP A 170 9.82 -4.82 -1.65
C ASP A 170 10.48 -3.77 -0.74
N LEU A 171 9.76 -3.37 0.31
CA LEU A 171 10.32 -2.61 1.41
C LEU A 171 10.76 -3.62 2.46
N PHE A 172 12.03 -3.59 2.79
CA PHE A 172 12.58 -4.43 3.85
C PHE A 172 13.43 -3.56 4.74
N PHE A 173 13.34 -3.81 6.05
CA PHE A 173 14.36 -3.35 6.97
C PHE A 173 15.64 -4.14 6.70
N GLU A 174 16.79 -3.48 6.78
CA GLU A 174 18.08 -4.16 6.69
C GLU A 174 18.21 -5.19 7.84
N GLU A 175 18.90 -6.30 7.59
CA GLU A 175 18.99 -7.42 8.55
C GLU A 175 19.65 -7.04 9.88
N ASP A 176 20.41 -5.94 9.92
CA ASP A 176 21.06 -5.42 11.11
C ASP A 176 20.10 -4.64 12.05
N VAL A 177 18.87 -4.36 11.60
CA VAL A 177 17.83 -3.69 12.39
C VAL A 177 17.06 -4.73 13.20
N LEU A 178 17.63 -5.15 14.33
CA LEU A 178 17.04 -6.16 15.22
C LEU A 178 17.07 -5.75 16.69
N ILE A 179 16.14 -6.29 17.47
CA ILE A 179 16.17 -6.27 18.94
C ILE A 179 16.43 -7.69 19.45
N PRO A 180 17.47 -7.92 20.28
CA PRO A 180 17.70 -9.24 20.87
C PRO A 180 16.53 -9.67 21.76
N LYS A 181 16.10 -10.94 21.68
CA LYS A 181 14.94 -11.46 22.40
C LYS A 181 14.92 -11.19 23.91
N GLY A 182 16.08 -11.15 24.55
CA GLY A 182 16.19 -10.89 25.99
C GLY A 182 16.19 -9.41 26.39
N LYS A 183 16.30 -8.49 25.44
CA LYS A 183 16.42 -7.06 25.71
C LYS A 183 15.07 -6.49 26.14
N VAL A 184 15.03 -5.81 27.29
CA VAL A 184 13.85 -5.06 27.75
C VAL A 184 13.76 -3.78 26.93
N VAL A 185 12.72 -3.70 26.11
CA VAL A 185 12.43 -2.53 25.28
C VAL A 185 11.70 -1.49 26.10
N LEU A 186 10.71 -1.91 26.88
CA LEU A 186 9.87 -1.02 27.67
C LEU A 186 9.48 -1.72 28.98
N ASP A 187 9.63 -1.01 30.10
CA ASP A 187 9.05 -1.37 31.39
C ASP A 187 8.32 -0.14 31.92
N PHE A 188 7.09 0.05 31.45
CA PHE A 188 6.35 1.30 31.57
C PHE A 188 5.32 1.21 32.69
N TYR A 189 5.33 2.22 33.56
CA TYR A 189 4.35 2.41 34.61
C TYR A 189 3.90 3.87 34.67
N LEU A 190 2.60 4.11 34.53
CA LEU A 190 2.00 5.44 34.64
C LEU A 190 0.68 5.39 35.40
N ALA A 191 0.57 6.16 36.48
CA ALA A 191 -0.64 6.26 37.27
C ALA A 191 -0.87 7.71 37.73
N PRO A 192 -1.88 8.43 37.22
CA PRO A 192 -2.81 8.08 36.13
C PRO A 192 -2.39 8.58 34.74
N LEU A 193 -2.91 7.95 33.69
CA LEU A 193 -2.89 8.51 32.34
C LEU A 193 -3.94 9.63 32.26
N LYS A 194 -3.49 10.85 31.96
CA LYS A 194 -4.34 12.05 31.93
C LYS A 194 -4.12 12.87 30.67
N ILE A 195 -5.15 13.58 30.25
CA ILE A 195 -5.06 14.70 29.32
C ILE A 195 -5.62 15.95 30.00
N ASN A 196 -4.77 16.96 30.22
CA ASN A 196 -5.07 18.08 31.11
C ASN A 196 -5.54 17.54 32.48
N GLU A 197 -6.75 17.91 32.92
CA GLU A 197 -7.36 17.45 34.18
C GLU A 197 -8.14 16.13 34.05
N ARG A 198 -8.43 15.67 32.82
CA ARG A 198 -9.25 14.47 32.61
C ARG A 198 -8.41 13.20 32.75
N ILE A 199 -8.82 12.33 33.67
CA ILE A 199 -8.29 10.97 33.80
C ILE A 199 -8.81 10.11 32.65
N LEU A 200 -7.89 9.49 31.92
CA LEU A 200 -8.16 8.57 30.82
C LEU A 200 -8.01 7.12 31.28
N ALA A 201 -6.99 6.82 32.09
CA ALA A 201 -6.83 5.54 32.77
C ALA A 201 -6.22 5.71 34.17
N GLN A 202 -6.64 4.88 35.12
CA GLN A 202 -6.18 4.93 36.51
C GLN A 202 -4.73 4.46 36.65
N GLU A 203 -4.38 3.34 36.04
CA GLU A 203 -3.04 2.74 36.12
C GLU A 203 -2.70 2.06 34.79
N VAL A 204 -1.58 2.41 34.18
CA VAL A 204 -1.10 1.78 32.96
C VAL A 204 0.23 1.11 33.23
N LYS A 205 0.26 -0.21 32.99
CA LYS A 205 1.44 -1.05 33.05
C LYS A 205 1.63 -1.72 31.69
N LEU A 206 2.83 -1.60 31.13
CA LEU A 206 3.18 -2.30 29.90
C LEU A 206 4.65 -2.74 29.95
N TYR A 207 4.87 -4.04 29.84
CA TYR A 207 6.19 -4.64 29.76
C TYR A 207 6.40 -5.20 28.36
N VAL A 208 7.52 -4.86 27.72
CA VAL A 208 7.85 -5.24 26.35
C VAL A 208 9.30 -5.69 26.27
N GLN A 209 9.51 -6.86 25.70
CA GLN A 209 10.82 -7.49 25.58
C GLN A 209 11.02 -8.04 24.16
N GLY A 210 12.23 -7.93 23.65
CA GLY A 210 12.60 -8.52 22.36
C GLY A 210 11.96 -7.83 21.15
N ASP A 211 11.68 -8.61 20.12
CA ASP A 211 11.07 -8.23 18.84
C ASP A 211 9.54 -8.33 18.85
N ALA A 212 8.93 -8.19 20.03
CA ALA A 212 7.50 -8.32 20.25
C ALA A 212 6.69 -7.34 19.37
N LYS A 213 5.58 -7.83 18.84
CA LYS A 213 4.60 -7.04 18.10
C LYS A 213 3.34 -6.93 18.94
N ILE A 214 3.11 -5.74 19.49
CA ILE A 214 2.02 -5.45 20.40
C ILE A 214 1.02 -4.52 19.74
N ALA A 215 -0.25 -4.89 19.75
CA ALA A 215 -1.35 -4.01 19.39
C ALA A 215 -2.06 -3.46 20.62
N ILE A 216 -2.47 -2.19 20.56
CA ILE A 216 -3.30 -1.53 21.55
C ILE A 216 -4.60 -1.09 20.87
N ILE A 217 -5.71 -1.67 21.32
CA ILE A 217 -7.06 -1.33 20.89
C ILE A 217 -7.82 -0.62 22.02
N GLY A 218 -9.04 -0.18 21.74
CA GLY A 218 -9.91 0.46 22.72
C GLY A 218 -10.83 1.48 22.09
N LYS A 219 -11.79 1.98 22.86
CA LYS A 219 -12.80 2.94 22.37
C LYS A 219 -12.19 4.24 21.89
N ASN A 220 -12.89 4.94 21.02
CA ASN A 220 -12.49 6.28 20.63
C ASN A 220 -12.49 7.22 21.83
N GLY A 221 -11.41 7.99 21.98
CA GLY A 221 -11.24 8.90 23.10
C GLY A 221 -10.80 8.26 24.43
N CYS A 222 -10.48 6.96 24.48
CA CYS A 222 -9.96 6.32 25.71
C CYS A 222 -8.49 6.68 26.02
N GLY A 223 -7.79 7.37 25.12
CA GLY A 223 -6.43 7.86 25.36
C GLY A 223 -5.30 7.09 24.65
N LYS A 224 -5.60 6.25 23.66
CA LYS A 224 -4.60 5.44 22.92
C LYS A 224 -3.42 6.29 22.42
N SER A 225 -3.69 7.31 21.62
CA SER A 225 -2.65 8.21 21.09
C SER A 225 -1.88 8.96 22.19
N THR A 226 -2.55 9.28 23.31
CA THR A 226 -1.90 9.89 24.47
C THR A 226 -0.93 8.92 25.12
N LEU A 227 -1.35 7.67 25.33
CA LEU A 227 -0.49 6.61 25.85
C LEU A 227 0.72 6.37 24.96
N LEU A 228 0.53 6.22 23.65
CA LEU A 228 1.64 5.99 22.72
C LEU A 228 2.64 7.15 22.71
N LYS A 229 2.14 8.39 22.83
CA LYS A 229 3.00 9.57 23.00
C LYS A 229 3.80 9.53 24.30
N CYS A 230 3.20 9.14 25.43
CA CYS A 230 3.92 8.98 26.69
C CYS A 230 5.01 7.90 26.59
N ILE A 231 4.73 6.78 25.91
CA ILE A 231 5.72 5.72 25.64
C ILE A 231 6.85 6.27 24.76
N TYR A 232 6.53 7.05 23.72
CA TYR A 232 7.55 7.69 22.89
C TYR A 232 8.44 8.63 23.71
N ASP A 233 7.85 9.46 24.57
CA ASP A 233 8.61 10.40 25.40
C ASP A 233 9.56 9.71 26.39
N ASP A 234 9.22 8.50 26.85
CA ASP A 234 10.07 7.64 27.68
C ASP A 234 11.24 7.02 26.88
N LEU A 235 10.98 6.60 25.64
CA LEU A 235 11.96 5.87 24.82
C LEU A 235 12.88 6.76 23.97
N LYS A 236 12.44 7.95 23.55
CA LYS A 236 13.13 8.76 22.51
C LYS A 236 14.56 9.19 22.84
N ASN A 237 14.92 9.25 24.13
CA ASN A 237 16.24 9.70 24.58
C ASN A 237 17.18 8.53 24.90
N ARG A 238 16.75 7.28 24.71
CA ARG A 238 17.61 6.11 24.91
C ARG A 238 18.60 5.99 23.77
N GLU A 239 19.88 5.84 24.10
CA GLU A 239 20.95 5.67 23.09
C GLU A 239 21.08 4.22 22.60
N ASP A 240 20.55 3.26 23.36
CA ASP A 240 20.69 1.84 23.05
C ASP A 240 19.59 1.31 22.11
N ILE A 241 18.58 2.11 21.80
CA ILE A 241 17.51 1.83 20.84
C ILE A 241 17.29 3.03 19.93
N SER A 242 16.76 2.79 18.74
CA SER A 242 16.41 3.83 17.77
C SER A 242 14.91 3.75 17.51
N VAL A 243 14.17 4.80 17.91
CA VAL A 243 12.71 4.79 17.96
C VAL A 243 12.12 5.55 16.77
N GLY A 244 11.31 4.86 15.97
CA GLY A 244 10.45 5.47 14.97
C GLY A 244 9.06 5.74 15.53
N TYR A 245 8.56 6.96 15.41
CA TYR A 245 7.21 7.32 15.86
C TYR A 245 6.35 7.88 14.72
N MET A 246 5.17 7.29 14.55
CA MET A 246 4.12 7.75 13.64
C MET A 246 2.89 8.11 14.48
N SER A 247 2.57 9.40 14.54
CA SER A 247 1.37 9.89 15.21
C SER A 247 0.15 9.84 14.29
N GLN A 248 -1.06 9.80 14.86
CA GLN A 248 -2.30 9.82 14.08
C GLN A 248 -2.44 11.06 13.19
N LYS A 249 -1.81 12.18 13.60
CA LYS A 249 -1.79 13.47 12.88
C LYS A 249 -0.48 13.66 12.10
N TYR A 250 0.05 12.58 11.53
CA TYR A 250 1.31 12.62 10.79
C TYR A 250 1.30 13.59 9.60
N GLU A 251 0.13 13.98 9.08
CA GLU A 251 0.02 14.95 7.99
C GLU A 251 0.61 16.31 8.36
N GLU A 252 0.62 16.67 9.65
CA GLU A 252 1.25 17.89 10.17
C GLU A 252 2.79 17.86 9.99
N LEU A 253 3.40 16.68 9.82
CA LEU A 253 4.83 16.54 9.56
C LEU A 253 5.22 16.94 8.11
N PHE A 254 4.24 17.04 7.21
CA PHE A 254 4.47 17.23 5.77
C PHE A 254 4.16 18.65 5.27
N ILE A 255 4.14 19.63 6.18
CA ILE A 255 3.93 21.06 5.86
C ILE A 255 5.13 21.66 5.10
N SER A 256 6.29 21.00 5.09
CA SER A 256 7.46 21.45 4.35
C SER A 256 7.19 21.63 2.86
N ASN A 257 7.84 22.62 2.25
CA ASN A 257 7.87 22.81 0.80
C ASN A 257 8.91 21.92 0.09
N ASP A 258 9.58 21.01 0.82
CA ASP A 258 10.53 20.07 0.24
C ASP A 258 9.83 19.09 -0.71
N SER A 259 10.56 18.63 -1.73
CA SER A 259 10.10 17.49 -2.53
C SER A 259 10.10 16.21 -1.70
N ALA A 260 9.29 15.23 -2.08
CA ALA A 260 9.23 13.93 -1.44
C ALA A 260 10.60 13.27 -1.32
N LEU A 261 11.41 13.34 -2.39
CA LEU A 261 12.77 12.83 -2.40
C LEU A 261 13.67 13.59 -1.42
N HIS A 262 13.65 14.92 -1.46
CA HIS A 262 14.50 15.74 -0.60
C HIS A 262 14.17 15.56 0.88
N TYR A 263 12.88 15.41 1.22
CA TYR A 263 12.41 15.10 2.56
C TYR A 263 13.05 13.82 3.12
N VAL A 264 13.13 12.77 2.29
CA VAL A 264 13.75 11.50 2.66
C VAL A 264 15.27 11.64 2.77
N MET A 265 15.90 12.31 1.79
CA MET A 265 17.36 12.54 1.77
C MET A 265 17.86 13.27 3.02
N LYS A 266 17.12 14.26 3.54
CA LYS A 266 17.47 14.94 4.79
C LYS A 266 17.58 14.01 5.99
N THR A 267 16.86 12.89 5.97
CA THR A 267 16.90 11.91 7.06
C THR A 267 18.06 10.93 6.87
N SER A 268 18.34 10.56 5.62
CA SER A 268 19.39 9.61 5.27
C SER A 268 20.71 10.31 4.95
N GLY A 269 21.53 10.62 5.96
CA GLY A 269 22.92 11.05 5.74
C GLY A 269 23.83 9.96 5.14
N VAL A 270 23.33 8.72 5.05
CA VAL A 270 24.10 7.50 4.73
C VAL A 270 23.83 6.98 3.32
N TYR A 271 22.66 7.28 2.74
CA TYR A 271 22.21 6.69 1.48
C TYR A 271 22.30 7.71 0.33
N ASP A 272 22.80 7.27 -0.82
CA ASP A 272 22.81 8.09 -2.02
C ASP A 272 21.41 8.24 -2.65
N GLU A 273 21.24 9.28 -3.46
CA GLU A 273 19.98 9.59 -4.12
C GLU A 273 19.50 8.44 -5.02
N ALA A 274 20.42 7.75 -5.70
CA ALA A 274 20.09 6.65 -6.61
C ALA A 274 19.43 5.49 -5.87
N ARG A 275 19.95 5.13 -4.69
CA ARG A 275 19.39 4.11 -3.81
C ARG A 275 18.04 4.53 -3.25
N ILE A 276 17.88 5.78 -2.83
CA ILE A 276 16.59 6.31 -2.34
C ILE A 276 15.55 6.27 -3.46
N ARG A 277 15.86 6.76 -4.66
CA ARG A 277 14.96 6.69 -5.82
C ARG A 277 14.57 5.25 -6.17
N LYS A 278 15.50 4.30 -6.04
CA LYS A 278 15.20 2.87 -6.24
C LYS A 278 14.16 2.36 -5.23
N ILE A 279 14.32 2.70 -3.95
CA ILE A 279 13.39 2.28 -2.89
C ILE A 279 12.03 3.01 -3.03
N MET A 280 12.02 4.31 -3.33
CA MET A 280 10.80 5.05 -3.64
C MET A 280 10.08 4.47 -4.87
N GLY A 281 10.83 4.02 -5.87
CA GLY A 281 10.29 3.30 -7.03
C GLY A 281 9.63 1.98 -6.63
N ALA A 282 10.24 1.20 -5.73
CA ALA A 282 9.61 0.00 -5.17
C ALA A 282 8.33 0.33 -4.38
N LEU A 283 8.27 1.49 -3.71
CA LEU A 283 7.07 2.04 -3.05
C LEU A 283 6.00 2.58 -4.04
N GLN A 284 6.24 2.42 -5.35
CA GLN A 284 5.39 2.88 -6.45
C GLN A 284 5.26 4.40 -6.56
N PHE A 285 6.27 5.16 -6.10
CA PHE A 285 6.36 6.56 -6.48
C PHE A 285 6.78 6.66 -7.95
N THR A 286 6.01 7.40 -8.73
CA THR A 286 6.43 7.86 -10.05
C THR A 286 7.51 8.93 -9.92
N ARG A 287 8.29 9.15 -10.99
CA ARG A 287 9.31 10.19 -11.01
C ARG A 287 8.74 11.58 -10.70
N GLU A 288 7.52 11.85 -11.17
CA GLU A 288 6.82 13.11 -10.90
C GLU A 288 6.45 13.23 -9.41
N GLU A 289 5.87 12.18 -8.83
CA GLU A 289 5.53 12.15 -7.39
C GLU A 289 6.76 12.28 -6.47
N MET A 290 7.94 11.81 -6.90
CA MET A 290 9.19 12.00 -6.14
C MET A 290 9.62 13.48 -6.07
N GLU A 291 9.32 14.26 -7.10
CA GLU A 291 9.68 15.69 -7.20
C GLU A 291 8.57 16.61 -6.65
N ASN A 292 7.34 16.11 -6.51
CA ASN A 292 6.24 16.84 -5.92
C ASN A 292 6.53 17.22 -4.46
N LYS A 293 5.95 18.34 -4.04
CA LYS A 293 6.05 18.79 -2.64
C LYS A 293 5.35 17.82 -1.72
N THR A 294 5.90 17.60 -0.53
CA THR A 294 5.29 16.68 0.45
C THR A 294 3.85 17.06 0.83
N SER A 295 3.53 18.35 0.79
CA SER A 295 2.18 18.87 1.05
C SER A 295 1.15 18.49 -0.03
N GLN A 296 1.59 18.19 -1.26
CA GLN A 296 0.74 17.83 -2.39
C GLN A 296 0.48 16.32 -2.50
N LEU A 297 1.17 15.52 -1.69
CA LEU A 297 1.03 14.06 -1.68
C LEU A 297 -0.30 13.64 -1.05
N SER A 298 -0.86 12.53 -1.55
CA SER A 298 -2.02 11.88 -0.94
C SER A 298 -1.68 11.32 0.46
N GLY A 299 -2.70 11.04 1.26
CA GLY A 299 -2.52 10.43 2.59
C GLY A 299 -1.71 9.13 2.53
N GLY A 300 -2.04 8.23 1.60
CA GLY A 300 -1.29 6.97 1.42
C GLY A 300 0.15 7.17 0.94
N GLN A 301 0.44 8.17 0.11
CA GLN A 301 1.82 8.51 -0.26
C GLN A 301 2.61 9.04 0.95
N LYS A 302 2.00 9.87 1.79
CA LYS A 302 2.62 10.35 3.03
C LYS A 302 2.95 9.20 3.99
N VAL A 303 2.05 8.23 4.15
CA VAL A 303 2.30 7.00 4.95
C VAL A 303 3.52 6.25 4.41
N LYS A 304 3.59 6.01 3.09
CA LYS A 304 4.73 5.35 2.45
C LYS A 304 6.06 6.09 2.69
N LEU A 305 6.05 7.42 2.66
CA LEU A 305 7.25 8.22 2.98
C LEU A 305 7.69 8.08 4.44
N LEU A 306 6.75 8.02 5.39
CA LEU A 306 7.08 7.82 6.81
C LEU A 306 7.73 6.46 7.03
N PHE A 307 7.16 5.40 6.46
CA PHE A 307 7.76 4.07 6.55
C PHE A 307 9.15 4.04 5.91
N LEU A 308 9.32 4.65 4.73
CA LEU A 308 10.63 4.78 4.11
C LEU A 308 11.63 5.49 5.03
N LYS A 309 11.21 6.58 5.67
CA LYS A 309 12.02 7.32 6.61
C LYS A 309 12.43 6.46 7.81
N MET A 310 11.52 5.68 8.37
CA MET A 310 11.80 4.77 9.49
C MET A 310 12.78 3.66 9.10
N VAL A 311 12.63 3.09 7.90
CA VAL A 311 13.54 2.08 7.34
C VAL A 311 14.94 2.66 7.17
N LEU A 312 15.06 3.82 6.53
CA LEU A 312 16.37 4.46 6.29
C LEU A 312 17.04 4.97 7.57
N SER A 313 16.26 5.29 8.60
CA SER A 313 16.78 5.69 9.91
C SER A 313 17.21 4.49 10.75
N LYS A 314 17.04 3.25 10.26
CA LYS A 314 17.36 2.01 10.98
C LYS A 314 16.72 1.97 12.38
N ASN A 315 15.51 2.50 12.50
CA ASN A 315 14.75 2.42 13.76
C ASN A 315 14.51 0.94 14.06
N ASN A 316 14.83 0.51 15.28
CA ASN A 316 14.66 -0.87 15.77
C ASN A 316 13.47 -1.03 16.74
N VAL A 317 12.82 0.08 17.11
CA VAL A 317 11.54 0.11 17.81
C VAL A 317 10.58 1.03 17.04
N LEU A 318 9.39 0.54 16.70
CA LEU A 318 8.37 1.31 15.99
C LEU A 318 7.14 1.54 16.87
N LEU A 319 6.76 2.80 17.01
CA LEU A 319 5.55 3.25 17.68
C LEU A 319 4.60 3.82 16.63
N LEU A 320 3.51 3.12 16.34
CA LEU A 320 2.65 3.41 15.19
C LEU A 320 1.21 3.69 15.63
N ASP A 321 0.65 4.82 15.22
CA ASP A 321 -0.74 5.20 15.52
C ASP A 321 -1.58 5.17 14.23
N GLU A 322 -2.39 4.13 14.07
CA GLU A 322 -3.22 3.85 12.89
C GLU A 322 -2.41 3.88 11.57
N PRO A 323 -1.36 3.05 11.43
CA PRO A 323 -0.43 3.13 10.29
C PRO A 323 -1.04 2.75 8.94
N THR A 324 -2.14 1.99 8.94
CA THR A 324 -2.86 1.61 7.72
C THR A 324 -3.97 2.60 7.34
N ARG A 325 -4.16 3.66 8.14
CA ARG A 325 -5.13 4.72 7.84
C ARG A 325 -4.81 5.37 6.49
N ASN A 326 -5.85 5.61 5.70
CA ASN A 326 -5.75 6.20 4.36
C ASN A 326 -4.94 5.37 3.35
N LEU A 327 -4.59 4.11 3.65
CA LEU A 327 -4.06 3.17 2.66
C LEU A 327 -5.21 2.53 1.91
N SER A 328 -5.03 2.34 0.60
CA SER A 328 -5.97 1.52 -0.17
C SER A 328 -5.90 0.06 0.31
N PRO A 329 -6.96 -0.73 0.09
CA PRO A 329 -6.96 -2.14 0.49
C PRO A 329 -5.88 -2.96 -0.23
N LEU A 330 -5.44 -2.47 -1.40
CA LEU A 330 -4.34 -3.06 -2.16
C LEU A 330 -2.96 -2.75 -1.54
N ASN A 331 -2.79 -1.62 -0.85
CA ASN A 331 -1.52 -1.20 -0.26
C ASN A 331 -1.38 -1.59 1.22
N ALA A 332 -2.48 -1.79 1.97
CA ALA A 332 -2.41 -2.20 3.37
C ALA A 332 -1.66 -3.54 3.59
N PRO A 333 -1.89 -4.62 2.81
CA PRO A 333 -1.20 -5.91 2.97
C PRO A 333 0.33 -5.81 2.86
N VAL A 334 0.82 -4.83 2.10
CA VAL A 334 2.25 -4.58 1.96
C VAL A 334 2.86 -4.09 3.28
N ILE A 335 2.17 -3.17 3.98
CA ILE A 335 2.60 -2.69 5.30
C ILE A 335 2.48 -3.79 6.34
N HIS A 336 1.44 -4.64 6.24
CA HIS A 336 1.31 -5.81 7.12
C HIS A 336 2.51 -6.72 6.95
N ASN A 337 2.86 -7.09 5.72
CA ASN A 337 3.98 -7.97 5.44
C ASN A 337 5.33 -7.36 5.84
N LEU A 338 5.50 -6.05 5.66
CA LEU A 338 6.69 -5.32 6.14
C LEU A 338 6.85 -5.47 7.66
N LEU A 339 5.78 -5.22 8.42
CA LEU A 339 5.81 -5.24 9.89
C LEU A 339 5.83 -6.67 10.45
N LEU A 340 5.21 -7.63 9.77
CA LEU A 340 5.30 -9.05 10.10
C LEU A 340 6.75 -9.55 10.04
N ASN A 341 7.48 -9.18 9.00
CA ASN A 341 8.87 -9.61 8.80
C ASN A 341 9.88 -8.76 9.58
N TYR A 342 9.45 -7.67 10.19
CA TYR A 342 10.33 -6.78 10.95
C TYR A 342 10.87 -7.46 12.21
N LYS A 343 12.19 -7.39 12.39
CA LYS A 343 12.95 -8.01 13.50
C LYS A 343 13.20 -7.07 14.68
N GLY A 344 12.65 -5.86 14.61
CA GLY A 344 12.56 -4.96 15.74
C GLY A 344 11.25 -5.12 16.51
N CYS A 345 11.07 -4.27 17.51
CA CYS A 345 9.86 -4.22 18.33
C CYS A 345 8.81 -3.31 17.67
N VAL A 346 7.53 -3.68 17.74
CA VAL A 346 6.41 -2.84 17.27
C VAL A 346 5.39 -2.67 18.38
N ILE A 347 5.03 -1.43 18.68
CA ILE A 347 3.85 -1.10 19.50
C ILE A 347 2.93 -0.26 18.61
N CYS A 348 1.76 -0.79 18.30
CA CYS A 348 0.85 -0.20 17.34
C CYS A 348 -0.52 0.03 17.95
N ILE A 349 -1.14 1.16 17.63
CA ILE A 349 -2.58 1.37 17.77
C ILE A 349 -3.20 1.09 16.42
N THR A 350 -4.19 0.23 16.38
CA THR A 350 -4.93 -0.02 15.14
C THR A 350 -6.34 -0.54 15.40
N HIS A 351 -7.27 -0.16 14.52
CA HIS A 351 -8.59 -0.78 14.42
C HIS A 351 -8.74 -1.71 13.20
N ASP A 352 -7.65 -1.92 12.45
CA ASP A 352 -7.62 -2.81 11.30
C ASP A 352 -7.63 -4.28 11.74
N ARG A 353 -8.74 -4.96 11.48
CA ARG A 353 -8.97 -6.34 11.89
C ARG A 353 -7.99 -7.31 11.25
N LYS A 354 -7.66 -7.14 9.96
CA LYS A 354 -6.70 -8.03 9.30
C LYS A 354 -5.30 -7.81 9.84
N PHE A 355 -4.95 -6.55 10.08
CA PHE A 355 -3.64 -6.24 10.65
C PHE A 355 -3.44 -6.84 12.04
N LEU A 356 -4.48 -6.78 12.89
CA LEU A 356 -4.53 -7.44 14.19
C LEU A 356 -4.34 -8.97 14.08
N GLU A 357 -5.02 -9.62 13.14
CA GLU A 357 -4.96 -11.07 12.92
C GLU A 357 -3.61 -11.54 12.35
N GLU A 358 -2.97 -10.73 11.49
CA GLU A 358 -1.82 -11.16 10.68
C GLU A 358 -0.46 -10.86 11.33
N VAL A 359 -0.34 -9.85 12.21
CA VAL A 359 0.97 -9.28 12.57
C VAL A 359 1.30 -9.33 14.06
N PHE A 360 0.32 -9.23 14.96
CA PHE A 360 0.59 -8.99 16.37
C PHE A 360 0.60 -10.26 17.21
N ASP A 361 1.58 -10.36 18.10
CA ASP A 361 1.74 -11.47 19.04
C ASP A 361 0.87 -11.27 20.29
N GLU A 362 0.70 -10.01 20.71
CA GLU A 362 -0.07 -9.63 21.88
C GLU A 362 -1.03 -8.48 21.55
N VAL A 363 -2.24 -8.54 22.11
CA VAL A 363 -3.24 -7.48 21.93
C VAL A 363 -3.72 -7.02 23.29
N TYR A 364 -3.64 -5.71 23.53
CA TYR A 364 -4.13 -5.07 24.75
C TYR A 364 -5.30 -4.15 24.45
N GLU A 365 -6.29 -4.13 25.34
CA GLU A 365 -7.35 -3.12 25.34
C GLU A 365 -7.07 -2.05 26.38
N LEU A 366 -7.06 -0.78 25.95
CA LEU A 366 -7.00 0.37 26.86
C LEU A 366 -8.40 0.71 27.38
N THR A 367 -8.56 0.60 28.70
CA THR A 367 -9.78 0.92 29.45
C THR A 367 -9.53 2.00 30.49
N GLU A 368 -10.59 2.50 31.14
CA GLU A 368 -10.48 3.47 32.24
C GLU A 368 -9.67 2.97 33.44
N LYS A 369 -9.54 1.64 33.61
CA LYS A 369 -8.70 1.06 34.67
C LYS A 369 -7.23 1.02 34.26
N GLY A 370 -6.96 0.75 32.99
CA GLY A 370 -5.62 0.46 32.49
C GLY A 370 -5.62 -0.37 31.22
N LEU A 371 -4.46 -0.94 30.89
CA LEU A 371 -4.31 -1.93 29.82
C LEU A 371 -4.72 -3.32 30.31
N ILE A 372 -5.54 -4.01 29.52
CA ILE A 372 -5.96 -5.39 29.74
C ILE A 372 -5.44 -6.22 28.57
N LYS A 373 -4.64 -7.25 28.85
CA LYS A 373 -4.18 -8.19 27.82
C LYS A 373 -5.33 -9.09 27.38
N LEU A 374 -5.59 -9.16 26.08
CA LEU A 374 -6.63 -9.98 25.45
C LEU A 374 -6.08 -11.26 24.82
N ILE A 375 -4.89 -11.16 24.20
CA ILE A 375 -4.15 -12.25 23.56
C ILE A 375 -2.75 -12.29 24.16
#